data_AF-A0A2D9Q5G4-F1
#
_entry.id   AF-A0A2D9Q5G4-F1
#
_cell.length_a   1.000
_cell.length_b   1.000
_cell.length_c   1.000
_cell.angle_alpha   90.00
_cell.angle_beta   90.00
_cell.angle_gamma   90.00
#
_symmetry.space_group_name_H-M   'P 1'
#
loop_
_entity.id
_entity.type
_entity.pdbx_description
1 polymer ?
#
loop_
_entity_poly.entity_id
_entity_poly.type
_entity_poly.pdbx_seq_one_letter_code
_entity_poly.pdbx_strand_id
1 'polypeptide(L)'
;MKRSTVFWFANVVGPLILVSYWRGVGAFDDPSVYWGDVPTSMQSFIVPWMFVAATGYLMMFHRLFFAWTEAQVASLHWPWATDDGRGVQRLMVLFAAFLLCSLVWIDLTRLYIEGPSTLGMVAIVAVLWMAGVASVGFAVLVWPARERLQGANVVVAGSVMLSIQCTWWDAIYWVMNFGF
;
A
#
# COMPACT_ATOMS: atom_id res chain seq x y z
N MET A 1 -22.39 0.08 -1.84
CA MET A 1 -21.45 -0.98 -1.43
C MET A 1 -21.33 -0.92 0.08
N LYS A 2 -21.32 -2.06 0.78
CA LYS A 2 -21.23 -2.06 2.24
C LYS A 2 -19.79 -1.92 2.72
N ARG A 3 -19.59 -1.22 3.83
CA ARG A 3 -18.26 -1.09 4.44
C ARG A 3 -17.64 -2.44 4.80
N SER A 4 -18.47 -3.40 5.23
CA SER A 4 -18.02 -4.76 5.57
C SER A 4 -17.39 -5.50 4.39
N THR A 5 -17.77 -5.19 3.14
CA THR A 5 -17.15 -5.78 1.96
C THR A 5 -15.68 -5.41 1.86
N VAL A 6 -15.35 -4.12 2.05
CA VAL A 6 -13.96 -3.64 2.01
C VAL A 6 -13.16 -4.18 3.19
N PHE A 7 -13.80 -4.27 4.37
CA PHE A 7 -13.20 -4.87 5.56
C PHE A 7 -12.78 -6.32 5.32
N TRP A 8 -13.69 -7.16 4.83
CA TRP A 8 -13.39 -8.57 4.58
C TRP A 8 -12.38 -8.75 3.45
N PHE A 9 -12.48 -7.95 2.38
CA PHE A 9 -11.46 -7.93 1.35
C PHE A 9 -10.07 -7.69 1.93
N ALA A 10 -9.92 -6.64 2.76
CA ALA A 10 -8.63 -6.32 3.38
C ALA A 10 -8.14 -7.39 4.35
N ASN A 11 -9.02 -8.01 5.15
CA ASN A 11 -8.66 -9.09 6.08
C ASN A 11 -8.37 -10.42 5.41
N VAL A 12 -8.82 -10.65 4.18
CA VAL A 12 -8.48 -11.84 3.40
C VAL A 12 -7.19 -11.61 2.62
N VAL A 13 -7.07 -10.49 1.91
CA VAL A 13 -5.91 -10.21 1.05
C VAL A 13 -4.68 -9.82 1.88
N GLY A 14 -4.86 -9.12 3.00
CA GLY A 14 -3.77 -8.70 3.89
C GLY A 14 -2.87 -9.86 4.34
N PRO A 15 -3.43 -10.93 4.95
CA PRO A 15 -2.65 -12.12 5.30
C PRO A 15 -2.01 -12.83 4.10
N LEU A 16 -2.65 -12.81 2.91
CA LEU A 16 -2.07 -13.39 1.70
C LEU A 16 -0.79 -12.67 1.28
N ILE A 17 -0.67 -11.36 1.54
CA ILE A 17 0.59 -10.62 1.31
C ILE A 17 1.70 -11.26 2.15
N LEU A 18 1.46 -11.58 3.41
CA LEU A 18 2.46 -12.22 4.27
C LEU A 18 2.86 -13.61 3.77
N VAL A 19 1.89 -14.39 3.25
CA VAL A 19 2.16 -15.68 2.61
C VAL A 19 3.02 -15.51 1.36
N SER A 20 2.75 -14.47 0.55
CA SER A 20 3.56 -14.12 -0.62
C SER A 20 5.00 -13.78 -0.22
N TYR A 21 5.18 -12.97 0.83
CA TYR A 21 6.51 -12.66 1.38
C TYR A 21 7.25 -13.91 1.88
N TRP A 22 6.57 -14.78 2.62
CA TRP A 22 7.17 -16.02 3.11
C TRP A 22 7.64 -16.92 1.97
N ARG A 23 6.82 -17.07 0.92
CA ARG A 23 7.17 -17.86 -0.27
C ARG A 23 8.27 -17.21 -1.11
N GLY A 24 8.28 -15.89 -1.24
CA GLY A 24 9.30 -15.16 -2.00
C GLY A 24 10.66 -15.24 -1.31
N VAL A 25 10.73 -14.83 -0.03
CA VAL A 25 11.98 -14.89 0.76
C VAL A 25 12.54 -16.31 0.84
N GLY A 26 11.69 -17.32 0.97
CA GLY A 26 12.11 -18.72 0.99
C GLY A 26 12.51 -19.32 -0.36
N ALA A 27 12.44 -18.56 -1.46
CA ALA A 27 12.77 -19.06 -2.80
C ALA A 27 14.28 -19.03 -3.12
N PHE A 28 15.06 -18.24 -2.37
CA PHE A 28 16.50 -18.08 -2.57
C PHE A 28 17.26 -18.34 -1.26
N ASP A 29 18.48 -18.89 -1.36
CA ASP A 29 19.34 -19.12 -0.20
C ASP A 29 19.78 -17.80 0.47
N ASP A 30 20.01 -16.77 -0.35
CA ASP A 30 20.23 -15.40 0.10
C ASP A 30 19.08 -14.48 -0.34
N PRO A 31 18.13 -14.15 0.57
CA PRO A 31 17.04 -13.23 0.28
C PRO A 31 17.48 -11.79 0.00
N SER A 32 18.75 -11.45 0.22
CA SER A 32 19.27 -10.11 -0.08
C SER A 32 19.15 -9.74 -1.56
N VAL A 33 19.04 -10.74 -2.45
CA VAL A 33 18.82 -10.57 -3.89
C VAL A 33 17.60 -9.70 -4.23
N TYR A 34 16.56 -9.71 -3.38
CA TYR A 34 15.37 -8.86 -3.58
C TYR A 34 15.64 -7.36 -3.45
N TRP A 35 16.78 -6.96 -2.89
CA TRP A 35 17.17 -5.57 -2.77
C TRP A 35 17.86 -5.02 -4.02
N GLY A 36 18.17 -5.86 -5.01
CA GLY A 36 18.92 -5.44 -6.20
C GLY A 36 20.26 -4.79 -5.81
N ASP A 37 20.52 -3.60 -6.33
CA ASP A 37 21.74 -2.84 -6.07
C ASP A 37 21.63 -1.91 -4.84
N VAL A 38 20.56 -1.99 -4.04
CA VAL A 38 20.41 -1.15 -2.84
C VAL A 38 21.50 -1.49 -1.82
N PRO A 39 22.36 -0.53 -1.41
CA PRO A 39 23.43 -0.78 -0.45
C PRO A 39 22.90 -1.22 0.92
N THR A 40 23.60 -2.13 1.61
CA THR A 40 23.18 -2.66 2.93
C THR A 40 22.93 -1.59 3.99
N SER A 41 23.67 -0.47 3.96
CA SER A 41 23.43 0.68 4.84
C SER A 41 22.06 1.29 4.63
N MET A 42 21.61 1.39 3.38
CA MET A 42 20.29 1.89 2.99
C MET A 42 19.20 0.86 3.28
N GLN A 43 19.45 -0.43 3.05
CA GLN A 43 18.52 -1.49 3.47
C GLN A 43 18.21 -1.39 4.97
N SER A 44 19.25 -1.27 5.80
CA SER A 44 19.12 -1.12 7.27
C SER A 44 18.38 0.16 7.68
N PHE A 45 18.47 1.21 6.87
CA PHE A 45 17.75 2.46 7.09
C PHE A 45 16.28 2.40 6.65
N ILE A 46 15.96 1.65 5.59
CA ILE A 46 14.61 1.50 5.04
C ILE A 46 13.76 0.56 5.90
N VAL A 47 14.32 -0.52 6.45
CA VAL A 47 13.56 -1.51 7.24
C VAL A 47 12.72 -0.87 8.37
N PRO A 48 13.23 0.07 9.19
CA PRO A 48 12.42 0.81 10.16
C PRO A 48 11.19 1.51 9.55
N TRP A 49 11.30 2.05 8.33
CA TRP A 49 10.18 2.70 7.64
C TRP A 49 9.08 1.72 7.24
N MET A 50 9.39 0.43 7.03
CA MET A 50 8.38 -0.60 6.82
C MET A 50 7.46 -0.75 8.06
N PHE A 51 8.04 -0.69 9.27
CA PHE A 51 7.27 -0.73 10.51
C PHE A 51 6.47 0.56 10.76
N VAL A 52 7.02 1.71 10.38
CA VAL A 52 6.30 2.99 10.39
C VAL A 52 5.09 2.92 9.45
N ALA A 53 5.27 2.39 8.24
CA ALA A 53 4.17 2.19 7.29
C ALA A 53 3.12 1.20 7.80
N ALA A 54 3.53 0.07 8.39
CA ALA A 54 2.61 -0.88 9.01
C ALA A 54 1.79 -0.23 10.13
N THR A 55 2.42 0.60 10.96
CA THR A 55 1.74 1.38 12.00
C THR A 55 0.74 2.35 11.39
N GLY A 56 1.14 3.08 10.33
CA GLY A 56 0.26 4.00 9.62
C GLY A 56 -0.95 3.32 8.99
N TYR A 57 -0.75 2.14 8.40
CA TYR A 57 -1.82 1.29 7.88
C TYR A 57 -2.81 0.92 8.99
N LEU A 58 -2.34 0.43 10.14
CA LEU A 58 -3.20 0.04 11.26
C LEU A 58 -3.98 1.23 11.84
N MET A 59 -3.35 2.41 11.93
CA MET A 59 -4.01 3.65 12.37
C MET A 59 -5.18 4.02 11.44
N MET A 60 -4.94 4.00 10.13
CA MET A 60 -5.97 4.23 9.11
C MET A 60 -7.06 3.17 9.19
N PHE A 61 -6.67 1.89 9.20
CA PHE A 61 -7.57 0.75 9.22
C PHE A 61 -8.52 0.81 10.41
N HIS A 62 -7.99 1.10 11.60
CA HIS A 62 -8.79 1.25 12.81
C HIS A 62 -9.87 2.32 12.67
N ARG A 63 -9.50 3.50 12.14
CA ARG A 63 -10.46 4.60 11.99
C ARG A 63 -11.55 4.26 10.98
N LEU A 64 -11.19 3.71 9.82
CA LEU A 64 -12.13 3.39 8.75
C LEU A 64 -13.12 2.28 9.14
N PHE A 65 -12.67 1.24 9.84
CA PHE A 65 -13.47 0.04 10.06
C PHE A 65 -14.03 -0.12 11.47
N PHE A 66 -13.37 0.44 12.48
CA PHE A 66 -13.80 0.31 13.88
C PHE A 66 -14.30 1.62 14.49
N ALA A 67 -13.68 2.76 14.19
CA ALA A 67 -14.04 4.03 14.82
C ALA A 67 -15.17 4.79 14.11
N TRP A 68 -15.18 4.80 12.78
CA TRP A 68 -16.20 5.51 12.01
C TRP A 68 -17.43 4.64 11.78
N THR A 69 -18.57 5.28 11.51
CA THR A 69 -19.80 4.61 11.08
C THR A 69 -19.80 4.39 9.57
N GLU A 70 -20.72 3.55 9.08
CA GLU A 70 -20.86 3.33 7.63
C GLU A 70 -21.20 4.62 6.87
N ALA A 71 -22.07 5.47 7.43
CA ALA A 71 -22.41 6.77 6.85
C ALA A 71 -21.19 7.70 6.74
N GLN A 72 -20.34 7.75 7.77
CA GLN A 72 -19.13 8.57 7.77
C GLN A 72 -18.10 8.11 6.74
N VAL A 73 -17.98 6.81 6.48
CA VAL A 73 -17.11 6.27 5.42
C VAL A 73 -17.73 6.47 4.03
N ALA A 74 -19.05 6.31 3.91
CA ALA A 74 -19.77 6.58 2.66
C ALA A 74 -19.66 8.03 2.22
N SER A 75 -19.52 8.95 3.18
CA SER A 75 -19.41 10.38 2.91
C SER A 75 -18.01 10.83 2.43
N LEU A 76 -17.04 9.92 2.34
CA LEU A 76 -15.68 10.23 1.86
C LEU A 76 -15.69 10.51 0.35
N HIS A 77 -14.96 11.55 -0.06
CA HIS A 77 -14.94 12.02 -1.44
C HIS A 77 -13.60 12.71 -1.74
N TRP A 78 -13.26 12.79 -3.02
CA TRP A 78 -12.07 13.51 -3.47
C TRP A 78 -12.18 15.01 -3.18
N PRO A 79 -11.08 15.74 -2.95
CA PRO A 79 -11.13 17.17 -2.64
C PRO A 79 -11.85 18.06 -3.66
N TRP A 80 -11.91 17.61 -4.91
CA TRP A 80 -12.57 18.29 -6.03
C TRP A 80 -13.98 17.74 -6.33
N ALA A 81 -14.52 16.90 -5.45
CA ALA A 81 -15.86 16.34 -5.59
C ALA A 81 -16.70 16.69 -4.36
N THR A 82 -18.03 16.64 -4.50
CA THR A 82 -18.94 16.71 -3.37
C THR A 82 -19.22 15.33 -2.81
N ASP A 83 -19.76 15.27 -1.60
CA ASP A 83 -20.27 14.02 -1.04
C ASP A 83 -21.44 13.49 -1.87
N ASP A 84 -21.24 12.32 -2.48
CA ASP A 84 -22.23 11.58 -3.28
C ASP A 84 -22.57 10.21 -2.68
N GLY A 85 -22.15 9.95 -1.42
CA GLY A 85 -22.35 8.67 -0.75
C GLY A 85 -21.52 7.49 -1.31
N ARG A 86 -20.61 7.73 -2.26
CA ARG A 86 -19.79 6.68 -2.91
C ARG A 86 -18.43 6.45 -2.27
N GLY A 87 -18.17 6.99 -1.08
CA GLY A 87 -16.89 6.90 -0.38
C GLY A 87 -16.41 5.46 -0.14
N VAL A 88 -17.32 4.54 0.19
CA VAL A 88 -16.98 3.12 0.36
C VAL A 88 -16.45 2.49 -0.94
N GLN A 89 -17.01 2.88 -2.10
CA GLN A 89 -16.57 2.36 -3.39
C GLN A 89 -15.19 2.89 -3.76
N ARG A 90 -14.92 4.18 -3.53
CA ARG A 90 -13.59 4.77 -3.71
C ARG A 90 -12.56 4.09 -2.81
N LEU A 91 -12.95 3.85 -1.56
CA LEU A 91 -12.10 3.18 -0.59
C LEU A 91 -11.77 1.74 -1.04
N MET A 92 -12.75 1.01 -1.57
CA MET A 92 -12.54 -0.32 -2.15
C MET A 92 -11.52 -0.29 -3.29
N VAL A 93 -11.63 0.67 -4.21
CA VAL A 93 -10.67 0.81 -5.33
C VAL A 93 -9.25 1.03 -4.81
N LEU A 94 -9.08 1.91 -3.82
CA LEU A 94 -7.77 2.16 -3.22
C LEU A 94 -7.22 0.93 -2.49
N PHE A 95 -8.04 0.23 -1.69
CA PHE A 95 -7.61 -1.01 -1.03
C PHE A 95 -7.28 -2.11 -2.03
N ALA A 96 -8.05 -2.26 -3.10
CA ALA A 96 -7.79 -3.26 -4.14
C ALA A 96 -6.49 -2.97 -4.87
N ALA A 97 -6.29 -1.73 -5.33
CA ALA A 97 -5.06 -1.30 -5.97
C ALA A 97 -3.84 -1.50 -5.05
N PHE A 98 -3.94 -1.06 -3.80
CA PHE A 98 -2.87 -1.22 -2.82
C PHE A 98 -2.56 -2.69 -2.52
N LEU A 99 -3.55 -3.45 -2.02
CA LEU A 99 -3.32 -4.79 -1.50
C LEU A 99 -3.01 -5.82 -2.58
N LEU A 100 -3.64 -5.75 -3.77
CA LEU A 100 -3.35 -6.69 -4.85
C LEU A 100 -1.96 -6.45 -5.44
N CYS A 101 -1.55 -5.18 -5.61
CA CYS A 101 -0.19 -4.86 -6.01
C CYS A 101 0.84 -5.31 -4.96
N SER A 102 0.59 -5.02 -3.69
CA SER A 102 1.42 -5.50 -2.57
C SER A 102 1.44 -7.02 -2.41
N LEU A 103 0.43 -7.74 -2.92
CA LEU A 103 0.41 -9.21 -2.92
C LEU A 103 1.35 -9.79 -3.97
N VAL A 104 1.38 -9.21 -5.17
CA VAL A 104 2.05 -9.81 -6.33
C VAL A 104 3.49 -9.32 -6.54
N TRP A 105 3.90 -8.20 -5.93
CA TRP A 105 5.18 -7.57 -6.26
C TRP A 105 6.38 -8.52 -6.07
N ILE A 106 6.49 -9.22 -4.93
CA ILE A 106 7.64 -10.09 -4.63
C ILE A 106 7.70 -11.30 -5.57
N ASP A 107 6.54 -11.76 -6.05
CA ASP A 107 6.46 -12.84 -7.03
C ASP A 107 6.91 -12.37 -8.40
N LEU A 108 6.49 -11.18 -8.82
CA LEU A 108 6.95 -10.58 -10.06
C LEU A 108 8.46 -10.34 -10.01
N THR A 109 8.98 -9.85 -8.88
CA THR A 109 10.42 -9.68 -8.66
C THR A 109 11.17 -11.00 -8.76
N ARG A 110 10.64 -12.06 -8.15
CA ARG A 110 11.21 -13.41 -8.27
C ARG A 110 11.28 -13.89 -9.72
N LEU A 111 10.16 -13.80 -10.44
CA LEU A 111 10.07 -14.24 -11.84
C LEU A 111 11.06 -13.45 -12.71
N TYR A 112 11.27 -12.16 -12.41
CA TYR A 112 12.26 -11.36 -13.09
C TYR A 112 13.70 -11.76 -12.76
N ILE A 113 14.02 -12.06 -11.50
CA ILE A 113 15.36 -12.55 -11.11
C ILE A 113 15.67 -13.89 -11.79
N GLU A 114 14.71 -14.80 -11.84
CA GLU A 114 14.85 -16.12 -12.48
C GLU A 114 14.92 -16.03 -14.02
N GLY A 115 14.27 -15.03 -14.61
CA GLY A 115 14.21 -14.84 -16.07
C GLY A 115 14.03 -13.36 -16.44
N PRO A 116 15.12 -12.57 -16.50
CA PRO A 116 15.04 -11.15 -16.77
C PRO A 116 14.37 -10.85 -18.11
N SER A 117 13.38 -9.96 -18.08
CA SER A 117 12.67 -9.53 -19.28
C SER A 117 12.12 -8.11 -19.12
N THR A 118 12.04 -7.37 -20.23
CA THR A 118 11.46 -6.02 -20.23
C THR A 118 10.03 -6.00 -19.72
N LEU A 119 9.23 -7.04 -20.06
CA LEU A 119 7.85 -7.14 -19.59
C LEU A 119 7.78 -7.36 -18.07
N GLY A 120 8.63 -8.24 -17.52
CA GLY A 120 8.73 -8.47 -16.08
C GLY A 120 9.12 -7.19 -15.32
N MET A 121 10.13 -6.48 -15.82
CA MET A 121 10.56 -5.19 -15.25
C MET A 121 9.42 -4.17 -15.25
N VAL A 122 8.74 -3.97 -16.39
CA VAL A 122 7.61 -3.03 -16.50
C VAL A 122 6.47 -3.42 -15.55
N ALA A 123 6.18 -4.73 -15.42
CA ALA A 123 5.14 -5.21 -14.51
C ALA A 123 5.46 -4.88 -13.04
N ILE A 124 6.70 -5.10 -12.60
CA ILE A 124 7.15 -4.77 -11.23
C ILE A 124 7.01 -3.27 -10.97
N VAL A 125 7.57 -2.45 -11.87
CA VAL A 125 7.50 -0.99 -11.75
C VAL A 125 6.04 -0.51 -11.69
N ALA A 126 5.18 -1.05 -12.56
CA ALA A 126 3.77 -0.69 -12.59
C ALA A 126 3.05 -1.03 -11.27
N VAL A 127 3.29 -2.22 -10.68
CA VAL A 127 2.62 -2.59 -9.42
C VAL A 127 3.13 -1.77 -8.24
N LEU A 128 4.42 -1.45 -8.18
CA LEU A 128 4.99 -0.61 -7.11
C LEU A 128 4.43 0.81 -7.19
N TRP A 129 4.41 1.42 -8.38
CA TRP A 129 3.81 2.73 -8.57
C TRP A 129 2.30 2.73 -8.28
N MET A 130 1.57 1.68 -8.66
CA MET A 130 0.14 1.59 -8.36
C MET A 130 -0.11 1.49 -6.84
N ALA A 131 0.67 0.69 -6.12
CA ALA A 131 0.60 0.64 -4.66
C ALA A 131 0.95 1.99 -4.02
N GLY A 132 2.02 2.65 -4.49
CA GLY A 132 2.44 3.97 -4.02
C GLY A 132 1.43 5.10 -4.33
N VAL A 133 0.75 5.06 -5.47
CA VAL A 133 -0.32 6.03 -5.77
C VAL A 133 -1.56 5.75 -4.92
N ALA A 134 -1.90 4.47 -4.73
CA ALA A 134 -3.02 4.10 -3.87
C ALA A 134 -2.80 4.52 -2.40
N SER A 135 -1.57 4.39 -1.89
CA SER A 135 -1.24 4.84 -0.52
C SER A 135 -1.45 6.34 -0.33
N VAL A 136 -1.05 7.16 -1.32
CA VAL A 136 -1.31 8.60 -1.33
C VAL A 136 -2.81 8.87 -1.47
N GLY A 137 -3.49 8.09 -2.31
CA GLY A 137 -4.92 8.17 -2.54
C GLY A 137 -5.76 8.07 -1.27
N PHE A 138 -5.36 7.29 -0.27
CA PHE A 138 -6.06 7.24 1.02
C PHE A 138 -6.06 8.59 1.74
N ALA A 139 -4.92 9.30 1.76
CA ALA A 139 -4.83 10.64 2.35
C ALA A 139 -5.73 11.62 1.59
N VAL A 140 -5.66 11.59 0.25
CA VAL A 140 -6.43 12.48 -0.62
C VAL A 140 -7.94 12.25 -0.45
N LEU A 141 -8.39 11.00 -0.38
CA LEU A 141 -9.81 10.66 -0.18
C LEU A 141 -10.37 11.15 1.17
N VAL A 142 -9.52 11.17 2.20
CA VAL A 142 -9.92 11.55 3.56
C VAL A 142 -9.71 13.03 3.84
N TRP A 143 -8.93 13.72 3.01
CA TRP A 143 -8.56 15.13 3.21
C TRP A 143 -9.74 16.08 3.48
N PRO A 144 -10.87 16.01 2.76
CA PRO A 144 -12.02 16.89 3.02
C PRO A 144 -12.74 16.57 4.33
N ALA A 145 -12.51 15.38 4.90
CA ALA A 145 -13.14 14.96 6.14
C ALA A 145 -12.47 15.52 7.40
N ARG A 146 -11.31 16.17 7.29
CA ARG A 146 -10.48 16.59 8.44
C ARG A 146 -11.20 17.52 9.41
N GLU A 147 -12.03 18.42 8.89
CA GLU A 147 -12.76 19.41 9.69
C GLU A 147 -14.07 18.86 10.25
N ARG A 148 -14.62 17.80 9.64
CA ARG A 148 -15.96 17.26 9.97
C ARG A 148 -15.94 15.93 10.72
N LEU A 149 -14.89 15.11 10.56
CA LEU A 149 -14.79 13.78 11.17
C LEU A 149 -13.67 13.74 12.20
N GLN A 150 -14.04 13.42 13.43
CA GLN A 150 -13.09 13.19 14.51
C GLN A 150 -12.10 12.07 14.12
N GLY A 151 -10.81 12.36 14.22
CA GLY A 151 -9.75 11.41 13.90
C GLY A 151 -9.41 11.29 12.42
N ALA A 152 -9.97 12.11 11.52
CA ALA A 152 -9.58 12.12 10.11
C ALA A 152 -8.09 12.46 9.90
N ASN A 153 -7.53 13.34 10.74
CA ASN A 153 -6.09 13.63 10.74
C ASN A 153 -5.23 12.39 11.09
N VAL A 154 -5.76 11.43 11.86
CA VAL A 154 -5.07 10.16 12.16
C VAL A 154 -4.98 9.28 10.92
N VAL A 155 -6.05 9.24 10.12
CA VAL A 155 -6.04 8.51 8.84
C VAL A 155 -5.08 9.14 7.85
N VAL A 156 -5.07 10.48 7.75
CA VAL A 156 -4.13 11.21 6.89
C VAL A 156 -2.69 10.97 7.33
N ALA A 157 -2.38 11.07 8.62
CA ALA A 157 -1.05 10.76 9.15
C ALA A 157 -0.65 9.32 8.84
N GLY A 158 -1.54 8.35 9.07
CA GLY A 158 -1.28 6.95 8.75
C GLY A 158 -1.05 6.69 7.25
N SER A 159 -1.78 7.41 6.39
CA SER A 159 -1.61 7.34 4.94
C SER A 159 -0.29 7.96 4.48
N VAL A 160 0.17 9.04 5.13
CA VAL A 160 1.49 9.63 4.88
C VAL A 160 2.60 8.67 5.29
N MET A 161 2.52 8.07 6.49
CA MET A 161 3.46 7.05 6.95
C MET A 161 3.55 5.88 5.97
N LEU A 162 2.41 5.41 5.48
CA LEU A 162 2.33 4.36 4.47
C LEU A 162 2.96 4.78 3.14
N SER A 163 2.68 6.01 2.69
CA SER A 163 3.18 6.52 1.39
C SER A 163 4.69 6.80 1.39
N ILE A 164 5.28 7.15 2.53
CA ILE A 164 6.74 7.26 2.62
C ILE A 164 7.38 5.90 2.29
N GLN A 165 6.84 4.80 2.78
CA GLN A 165 7.33 3.49 2.36
C GLN A 165 6.98 3.18 0.91
N CYS A 166 5.70 3.13 0.57
CA CYS A 166 5.26 2.56 -0.70
C CYS A 166 5.52 3.46 -1.92
N THR A 167 5.49 4.78 -1.75
CA THR A 167 5.78 5.72 -2.83
C THR A 167 7.27 6.02 -2.90
N TRP A 168 7.87 6.45 -1.78
CA TRP A 168 9.25 6.92 -1.81
C TRP A 168 10.27 5.77 -1.76
N TRP A 169 10.20 4.89 -0.76
CA TRP A 169 11.17 3.81 -0.65
C TRP A 169 10.98 2.73 -1.71
N ASP A 170 9.74 2.32 -1.98
CA ASP A 170 9.48 1.20 -2.89
C ASP A 170 9.39 1.68 -4.36
N ALA A 171 8.44 2.56 -4.70
CA ALA A 171 8.19 2.92 -6.10
C ALA A 171 9.25 3.86 -6.73
N ILE A 172 9.95 4.66 -5.93
CA ILE A 172 11.00 5.57 -6.41
C ILE A 172 12.38 4.97 -6.13
N TYR A 173 12.77 4.88 -4.86
CA TYR A 173 14.14 4.56 -4.50
C TYR A 173 14.54 3.15 -4.88
N TRP A 174 13.74 2.14 -4.52
CA TRP A 174 14.03 0.75 -4.89
C TRP A 174 14.01 0.58 -6.40
N VAL A 175 13.03 1.13 -7.13
CA VAL A 175 13.00 1.07 -8.61
C VAL A 175 14.26 1.68 -9.25
N MET A 176 14.77 2.80 -8.72
CA MET A 176 16.01 3.42 -9.21
C MET A 176 17.26 2.57 -8.95
N ASN A 177 17.23 1.72 -7.92
CA ASN A 177 18.33 0.85 -7.51
C ASN A 177 18.03 -0.62 -7.79
N PHE A 178 16.97 -0.92 -8.56
CA PHE A 178 16.51 -2.28 -8.76
C PHE A 178 17.55 -3.12 -9.52
N GLY A 179 18.52 -2.45 -10.15
CA GLY A 179 19.63 -3.08 -10.83
C GLY A 179 19.20 -3.71 -12.14
N PHE A 180 20.09 -3.65 -13.13
CA PHE A 180 19.94 -4.36 -14.39
C PHE A 180 20.88 -5.56 -14.39
#